data_AF-A0A9R0Y9C9-F1
#
_entry.id   AF-A0A9R0Y9C9-F1
#
_cell.length_a   1.000
_cell.length_b   1.000
_cell.length_c   1.000
_cell.angle_alpha   90.00
_cell.angle_beta   90.00
_cell.angle_gamma   90.00
#
_symmetry.space_group_name_H-M   'P 1'
#
loop_
_entity.id
_entity.type
_entity.pdbx_description
1 polymer ?
#
loop_
_entity_poly.entity_id
_entity_poly.type
_entity_poly.pdbx_seq_one_letter_code
_entity_poly.pdbx_strand_id
1 'polypeptide(L)'
;MPSIDKATDNGELKQRQPEQELVCVTGAGGFIGSWVVKELLLRGYRVRGTARDLVVSASDRKNAQLLALQGAHERLTLCRANVLDYDGLRAAFRGCKGVFHVASSVSNDPASSLPLLCLLLEVSGFLQGPRTYLLHLHVLLVLQDLVPVTVEGTRNVISAAADADVRRVVFTSSYGAVHMDPNRSPDTVLDETCWSDYDFCKSTGLRHCCCAKMMAEITATEEAAKRGLELAVVVPSMTMGPMLQPALNFSSNHVARYLTGAEPTYPNAVATYTDVHDVTHAHVLVYEHPEACGRYLCIGAVLHRTHFLQLLSELFSQYHITAKCEDDGKPMAKPYKFSNRRLTDLGLEFTPVRESLYERVTCLQKKGHLPLPVDPLAPKCAYL
;
A
#
# COMPACT_ATOMS: atom_id res chain seq x y z
N MET A 1 28.75 31.43 -50.40
CA MET A 1 27.31 31.11 -50.22
C MET A 1 27.13 29.61 -50.32
N PRO A 2 26.47 28.92 -49.38
CA PRO A 2 26.33 29.19 -47.95
C PRO A 2 26.99 28.09 -47.08
N SER A 3 27.33 28.49 -45.87
CA SER A 3 27.78 27.69 -44.73
C SER A 3 26.65 26.83 -44.17
N ILE A 4 26.98 25.59 -43.80
CA ILE A 4 26.09 24.67 -43.10
C ILE A 4 26.21 24.99 -41.60
N ASP A 5 25.27 25.78 -41.08
CA ASP A 5 25.08 25.90 -39.64
C ASP A 5 24.27 24.70 -39.15
N LYS A 6 24.96 23.75 -38.51
CA LYS A 6 24.34 22.74 -37.67
C LYS A 6 23.80 23.45 -36.43
N ALA A 7 22.49 23.70 -36.41
CA ALA A 7 21.78 23.97 -35.17
C ALA A 7 21.82 22.69 -34.32
N THR A 8 22.70 22.68 -33.32
CA THR A 8 22.60 21.77 -32.17
C THR A 8 21.44 22.27 -31.32
N ASP A 9 20.27 21.68 -31.52
CA ASP A 9 19.15 21.75 -30.58
C ASP A 9 19.54 20.94 -29.34
N ASN A 10 20.24 21.61 -28.42
CA ASN A 10 20.44 21.10 -27.07
C ASN A 10 19.08 21.15 -26.38
N GLY A 11 18.33 20.04 -26.48
CA GLY A 11 17.14 19.77 -25.70
C GLY A 11 17.50 19.70 -24.22
N GLU A 12 17.63 20.86 -23.57
CA GLU A 12 17.54 20.97 -22.12
C GLU A 12 16.15 20.45 -21.73
N LEU A 13 16.10 19.27 -21.09
CA LEU A 13 14.93 18.84 -20.34
C LEU A 13 14.53 20.01 -19.43
N LYS A 14 13.42 20.69 -19.73
CA LYS A 14 12.83 21.68 -18.84
C LYS A 14 12.67 21.02 -17.47
N GLN A 15 13.54 21.38 -16.53
CA GLN A 15 13.44 20.91 -15.15
C GLN A 15 12.06 21.30 -14.64
N ARG A 16 11.28 20.31 -14.21
CA ARG A 16 9.94 20.55 -13.65
C ARG A 16 10.10 21.48 -12.45
N GLN A 17 9.25 22.50 -12.36
CA GLN A 17 9.20 23.37 -11.19
C GLN A 17 8.12 22.81 -10.24
N PRO A 18 8.50 22.05 -9.19
CA PRO A 18 7.54 21.35 -8.34
C PRO A 18 6.58 22.31 -7.64
N GLU A 19 7.09 23.50 -7.27
CA GLU A 19 6.37 24.55 -6.54
C GLU A 19 5.13 25.08 -7.26
N GLN A 20 5.06 24.93 -8.58
CA GLN A 20 3.93 25.37 -9.39
C GLN A 20 2.96 24.24 -9.76
N GLU A 21 3.36 22.98 -9.59
CA GLU A 21 2.52 21.84 -9.94
C GLU A 21 1.63 21.41 -8.77
N LEU A 22 0.32 21.36 -9.03
CA LEU A 22 -0.66 20.75 -8.14
C LEU A 22 -0.81 19.27 -8.49
N VAL A 23 -0.66 18.39 -7.50
CA VAL A 23 -0.87 16.94 -7.67
C VAL A 23 -1.91 16.44 -6.66
N CYS A 24 -2.65 15.41 -7.04
CA CYS A 24 -3.63 14.79 -6.16
C CYS A 24 -3.12 13.45 -5.62
N VAL A 25 -3.34 13.14 -4.35
CA VAL A 25 -3.05 11.82 -3.75
C VAL A 25 -4.34 11.23 -3.21
N THR A 26 -4.82 10.13 -3.78
CA THR A 26 -6.03 9.49 -3.27
C THR A 26 -5.70 8.61 -2.07
N GLY A 27 -6.51 8.64 -1.01
CA GLY A 27 -6.23 7.85 0.19
C GLY A 27 -5.03 8.38 0.97
N ALA A 28 -4.90 9.71 1.02
CA ALA A 28 -3.78 10.43 1.62
C ALA A 28 -3.52 10.07 3.10
N GLY A 29 -4.56 9.69 3.85
CA GLY A 29 -4.42 9.26 5.26
C GLY A 29 -3.94 7.81 5.45
N GLY A 30 -3.75 7.05 4.37
CA GLY A 30 -3.27 5.67 4.40
C GLY A 30 -1.77 5.57 4.67
N PHE A 31 -1.28 4.33 4.83
CA PHE A 31 0.14 4.09 5.13
C PHE A 31 1.07 4.67 4.05
N ILE A 32 1.00 4.14 2.83
CA ILE A 32 1.79 4.65 1.69
C ILE A 32 1.37 6.08 1.34
N GLY A 33 0.05 6.36 1.32
CA GLY A 33 -0.47 7.67 0.94
C GLY A 33 0.07 8.83 1.77
N SER A 34 0.24 8.64 3.09
CA SER A 34 0.75 9.68 3.98
C SER A 34 2.22 9.99 3.73
N TRP A 35 3.03 8.98 3.39
CA TRP A 35 4.42 9.17 3.02
C TRP A 35 4.56 9.82 1.64
N VAL A 36 3.73 9.43 0.67
CA VAL A 36 3.66 10.11 -0.65
C VAL A 36 3.32 11.59 -0.48
N VAL A 37 2.35 11.94 0.35
CA VAL A 37 2.04 13.36 0.66
C VAL A 37 3.25 14.06 1.29
N LYS A 38 3.89 13.44 2.29
CA LYS A 38 5.07 14.02 2.95
C LYS A 38 6.20 14.30 1.97
N GLU A 39 6.54 13.34 1.11
CA GLU A 39 7.62 13.47 0.15
C GLU A 39 7.32 14.56 -0.90
N LEU A 40 6.09 14.59 -1.42
CA LEU A 40 5.68 15.62 -2.37
C LEU A 40 5.75 17.03 -1.75
N LEU A 41 5.35 17.20 -0.49
CA LEU A 41 5.43 18.49 0.20
C LEU A 41 6.88 18.94 0.45
N LEU A 42 7.77 18.00 0.78
CA LEU A 42 9.20 18.25 0.96
C LEU A 42 9.89 18.67 -0.34
N ARG A 43 9.45 18.10 -1.48
CA ARG A 43 9.89 18.49 -2.81
C ARG A 43 9.27 19.78 -3.34
N GLY A 44 8.39 20.42 -2.56
CA GLY A 44 7.78 21.70 -2.90
C GLY A 44 6.44 21.63 -3.64
N TYR A 45 5.92 20.44 -3.97
CA TYR A 45 4.64 20.32 -4.66
C TYR A 45 3.47 20.87 -3.85
N ARG A 46 2.47 21.39 -4.55
CA ARG A 46 1.14 21.61 -3.99
C ARG A 46 0.40 20.29 -4.03
N VAL A 47 -0.10 19.82 -2.89
CA VAL A 47 -0.70 18.50 -2.75
C VAL A 47 -2.17 18.63 -2.38
N ARG A 48 -3.03 17.96 -3.14
CA ARG A 48 -4.42 17.74 -2.78
C ARG A 48 -4.61 16.29 -2.32
N GLY A 49 -4.80 16.09 -1.03
CA GLY A 49 -5.04 14.76 -0.47
C GLY A 49 -6.52 14.43 -0.42
N THR A 50 -6.96 13.28 -0.94
CA THR A 50 -8.35 12.84 -0.75
C THR A 50 -8.51 11.85 0.40
N ALA A 51 -9.60 12.02 1.15
CA ALA A 51 -10.04 11.11 2.20
C ALA A 51 -11.57 10.98 2.20
N ARG A 52 -12.09 9.83 2.65
CA ARG A 52 -13.54 9.60 2.74
C ARG A 52 -14.23 10.50 3.76
N ASP A 53 -13.54 10.71 4.88
CA ASP A 53 -13.97 11.56 5.97
C ASP A 53 -12.98 12.72 6.07
N LEU A 54 -13.44 13.93 5.72
CA LEU A 54 -12.71 15.14 5.99
C LEU A 54 -13.01 15.57 7.40
N VAL A 55 -11.95 15.69 8.19
CA VAL A 55 -12.04 16.21 9.55
C VAL A 55 -12.23 17.72 9.45
N VAL A 56 -13.39 18.21 9.92
CA VAL A 56 -13.68 19.65 10.04
C VAL A 56 -13.51 20.12 11.50
N SER A 57 -13.19 19.24 12.46
CA SER A 57 -13.01 19.60 13.87
C SER A 57 -11.83 18.88 14.55
N ALA A 58 -11.21 19.56 15.52
CA ALA A 58 -9.97 19.19 16.21
C ALA A 58 -10.00 17.87 17.01
N SER A 59 -11.14 17.17 17.11
CA SER A 59 -11.30 15.96 17.93
C SER A 59 -11.14 14.64 17.18
N ASP A 60 -11.11 14.62 15.84
CA ASP A 60 -10.94 13.38 15.06
C ASP A 60 -9.53 13.22 14.48
N ARG A 61 -8.81 12.23 15.02
CA ARG A 61 -7.35 12.06 14.91
C ARG A 61 -6.83 11.43 13.61
N LYS A 62 -7.69 11.00 12.69
CA LYS A 62 -7.27 10.05 11.61
C LYS A 62 -6.38 10.68 10.53
N ASN A 63 -6.53 11.97 10.26
CA ASN A 63 -5.74 12.71 9.26
C ASN A 63 -4.89 13.84 9.87
N ALA A 64 -4.92 14.02 11.20
CA ALA A 64 -4.21 15.09 11.90
C ALA A 64 -2.70 15.06 11.63
N GLN A 65 -2.14 13.86 11.46
CA GLN A 65 -0.74 13.65 11.09
C GLN A 65 -0.35 14.30 9.76
N LEU A 66 -1.29 14.46 8.82
CA LEU A 66 -1.01 15.08 7.52
C LEU A 66 -0.90 16.60 7.65
N LEU A 67 -1.72 17.20 8.50
CA LEU A 67 -1.70 18.65 8.76
C LEU A 67 -0.45 19.07 9.54
N ALA A 68 0.14 18.15 10.32
CA ALA A 68 1.39 18.37 11.04
C ALA A 68 2.66 18.19 10.17
N LEU A 69 2.53 17.85 8.88
CA LEU A 69 3.68 17.70 7.99
C LEU A 69 4.30 19.07 7.66
N GLN A 70 5.62 19.09 7.48
CA GLN A 70 6.32 20.28 7.01
C GLN A 70 5.78 20.71 5.64
N GLY A 71 5.41 22.00 5.51
CA GLY A 71 4.81 22.55 4.30
C GLY A 71 3.30 22.30 4.13
N ALA A 72 2.67 21.52 5.01
CA ALA A 72 1.25 21.20 4.87
C ALA A 72 0.35 22.44 4.99
N HIS A 73 0.62 23.35 5.93
CA HIS A 73 -0.17 24.56 6.12
C HIS A 73 -0.25 25.46 4.88
N GLU A 74 0.77 25.44 4.02
CA GLU A 74 0.86 26.28 2.83
C GLU A 74 0.41 25.55 1.55
N ARG A 75 0.74 24.25 1.46
CA ARG A 75 0.69 23.49 0.20
C ARG A 75 -0.19 22.25 0.24
N LEU A 76 -0.73 21.84 1.39
CA LEU A 76 -1.66 20.72 1.49
C LEU A 76 -3.11 21.20 1.57
N THR A 77 -3.96 20.67 0.70
CA THR A 77 -5.42 20.80 0.80
C THR A 77 -6.04 19.41 0.91
N LEU A 78 -6.89 19.19 1.90
CA LEU A 78 -7.63 17.94 2.02
C LEU A 78 -9.01 18.08 1.39
N CYS A 79 -9.39 17.13 0.54
CA CYS A 79 -10.68 17.08 -0.15
C CYS A 79 -11.44 15.78 0.19
N ARG A 80 -12.76 15.89 0.36
CA ARG A 80 -13.61 14.72 0.57
C ARG A 80 -13.80 14.06 -0.77
N ALA A 81 -13.40 12.81 -0.90
CA ALA A 81 -13.72 12.02 -2.07
C ALA A 81 -13.83 10.55 -1.70
N ASN A 82 -14.78 9.88 -2.34
CA ASN A 82 -14.88 8.43 -2.36
C ASN A 82 -14.51 7.97 -3.77
N VAL A 83 -13.82 6.83 -3.90
CA VAL A 83 -13.49 6.27 -5.22
C VAL A 83 -14.73 5.89 -6.04
N LEU A 84 -15.87 5.70 -5.36
CA LEU A 84 -17.17 5.46 -6.00
C LEU A 84 -17.96 6.75 -6.28
N ASP A 85 -17.45 7.92 -5.90
CA ASP A 85 -18.08 9.23 -6.15
C ASP A 85 -17.33 9.94 -7.27
N TYR A 86 -17.81 9.74 -8.50
CA TYR A 86 -17.18 10.26 -9.72
C TYR A 86 -17.06 11.80 -9.72
N ASP A 87 -18.13 12.49 -9.32
CA ASP A 87 -18.15 13.96 -9.30
C ASP A 87 -17.19 14.52 -8.23
N GLY A 88 -17.14 13.86 -7.06
CA GLY A 88 -16.16 14.16 -6.02
C GLY A 88 -14.71 13.99 -6.49
N LEU A 89 -14.43 12.92 -7.24
CA LEU A 89 -13.11 12.69 -7.86
C LEU A 89 -12.78 13.77 -8.90
N ARG A 90 -13.70 14.08 -9.82
CA ARG A 90 -13.49 15.12 -10.84
C ARG A 90 -13.24 16.49 -10.21
N ALA A 91 -13.97 16.83 -9.14
CA ALA A 91 -13.72 18.04 -8.35
C ALA A 91 -12.34 18.03 -7.69
N ALA A 92 -11.92 16.89 -7.13
CA ALA A 92 -10.59 16.74 -6.53
C ALA A 92 -9.46 16.82 -7.58
N PHE A 93 -9.66 16.32 -8.79
CA PHE A 93 -8.61 16.32 -9.82
C PHE A 93 -8.51 17.62 -10.62
N ARG A 94 -9.50 18.51 -10.52
CA ARG A 94 -9.50 19.79 -11.23
C ARG A 94 -8.22 20.61 -10.96
N GLY A 95 -7.51 20.93 -12.04
CA GLY A 95 -6.27 21.71 -12.02
C GLY A 95 -5.03 20.92 -11.59
N CYS A 96 -5.15 19.63 -11.29
CA CYS A 96 -4.02 18.77 -10.96
C CYS A 96 -3.26 18.36 -12.23
N LYS A 97 -1.93 18.39 -12.21
CA LYS A 97 -1.05 17.89 -13.28
C LYS A 97 -0.70 16.42 -13.10
N GLY A 98 -0.93 15.85 -11.92
CA GLY A 98 -0.67 14.46 -11.62
C GLY A 98 -1.65 13.91 -10.59
N VAL A 99 -1.94 12.61 -10.68
CA VAL A 99 -2.72 11.88 -9.67
C VAL A 99 -1.95 10.65 -9.22
N PHE A 100 -1.75 10.51 -7.92
CA PHE A 100 -1.22 9.31 -7.28
C PHE A 100 -2.40 8.52 -6.71
N HIS A 101 -2.81 7.48 -7.42
CA HIS A 101 -3.90 6.61 -7.00
C HIS A 101 -3.39 5.51 -6.06
N VAL A 102 -3.33 5.84 -4.77
CA VAL A 102 -2.89 4.94 -3.69
C VAL A 102 -4.08 4.30 -2.95
N ALA A 103 -5.29 4.81 -3.14
CA ALA A 103 -6.47 4.40 -2.38
C ALA A 103 -6.88 3.00 -2.80
N SER A 104 -6.82 2.05 -1.87
CA SER A 104 -7.32 0.71 -2.08
C SER A 104 -7.70 0.10 -0.74
N SER A 105 -8.78 -0.69 -0.74
CA SER A 105 -9.19 -1.44 0.43
C SER A 105 -8.27 -2.65 0.57
N VAL A 106 -7.57 -2.75 1.70
CA VAL A 106 -6.71 -3.88 2.04
C VAL A 106 -7.38 -4.63 3.19
N SER A 107 -8.15 -5.66 2.89
CA SER A 107 -8.64 -6.62 3.87
C SER A 107 -8.38 -8.04 3.35
N ASN A 108 -7.61 -8.82 4.12
CA ASN A 108 -7.48 -10.27 3.94
C ASN A 108 -8.23 -11.04 5.01
N ASP A 109 -8.99 -10.34 5.85
CA ASP A 109 -9.62 -10.94 7.01
C ASP A 109 -11.14 -10.95 6.82
N PRO A 110 -11.78 -12.12 6.61
CA PRO A 110 -13.23 -12.21 6.75
C PRO A 110 -13.69 -11.80 8.17
N ALA A 111 -12.77 -11.76 9.15
CA ALA A 111 -13.01 -11.26 10.50
C ALA A 111 -12.80 -9.76 10.72
N SER A 112 -12.32 -9.00 9.74
CA SER A 112 -12.37 -7.53 9.86
C SER A 112 -13.79 -6.97 9.70
N SER A 113 -14.72 -7.78 9.18
CA SER A 113 -16.18 -7.60 9.21
C SER A 113 -16.85 -8.16 10.47
N LEU A 114 -16.12 -8.79 11.39
CA LEU A 114 -16.67 -9.52 12.54
C LEU A 114 -17.09 -8.71 13.78
N PRO A 115 -16.85 -7.38 13.96
CA PRO A 115 -17.44 -6.70 15.12
C PRO A 115 -18.97 -6.71 15.04
N LEU A 116 -19.53 -6.58 13.83
CA LEU A 116 -20.97 -6.66 13.60
C LEU A 116 -21.44 -8.12 13.60
N LEU A 117 -20.61 -9.07 13.11
CA LEU A 117 -20.96 -10.50 13.06
C LEU A 117 -21.04 -11.13 14.46
N CYS A 118 -20.14 -10.77 15.40
CA CYS A 118 -20.25 -11.23 16.79
C CYS A 118 -21.51 -10.68 17.47
N LEU A 119 -21.82 -9.39 17.26
CA LEU A 119 -23.05 -8.78 17.80
C LEU A 119 -24.32 -9.40 17.19
N LEU A 120 -24.30 -9.73 15.89
CA LEU A 120 -25.43 -10.36 15.19
C LEU A 120 -25.57 -11.86 15.51
N LEU A 121 -24.47 -12.56 15.83
CA LEU A 121 -24.48 -13.96 16.29
C LEU A 121 -25.01 -14.09 17.73
N GLU A 122 -24.68 -13.14 18.62
CA GLU A 122 -25.28 -13.08 19.96
C GLU A 122 -26.79 -12.80 19.90
N VAL A 123 -27.25 -11.97 18.95
CA VAL A 123 -28.68 -11.69 18.73
C VAL A 123 -29.43 -12.86 18.07
N SER A 124 -28.76 -13.65 17.22
CA SER A 124 -29.38 -14.79 16.54
C SER A 124 -29.47 -16.07 17.41
N GLY A 125 -28.72 -16.14 18.51
CA GLY A 125 -28.97 -17.14 19.57
C GLY A 125 -30.31 -16.96 20.29
N PHE A 126 -30.93 -15.79 20.19
CA PHE A 126 -32.18 -15.43 20.90
C PHE A 126 -33.45 -15.47 20.05
N LEU A 127 -33.37 -15.65 18.73
CA LEU A 127 -34.54 -15.57 17.84
C LEU A 127 -34.61 -16.80 16.92
N GLN A 128 -35.40 -17.81 17.29
CA GLN A 128 -35.79 -18.88 16.39
C GLN A 128 -37.00 -18.46 15.53
N GLY A 129 -36.85 -18.38 14.21
CA GLY A 129 -37.94 -18.12 13.27
C GLY A 129 -37.48 -17.63 11.89
N PRO A 130 -38.38 -17.50 10.89
CA PRO A 130 -38.04 -17.19 9.49
C PRO A 130 -37.31 -15.84 9.25
N ARG A 131 -37.14 -15.00 10.28
CA ARG A 131 -36.35 -13.76 10.23
C ARG A 131 -34.83 -13.99 10.32
N THR A 132 -34.35 -15.12 10.83
CA THR A 132 -32.90 -15.45 10.85
C THR A 132 -32.36 -15.73 9.45
N TYR A 133 -33.16 -16.28 8.54
CA TYR A 133 -32.77 -16.51 7.14
C TYR A 133 -32.55 -15.19 6.39
N LEU A 134 -33.34 -14.16 6.66
CA LEU A 134 -33.22 -12.83 6.05
C LEU A 134 -31.99 -12.07 6.58
N LEU A 135 -31.60 -12.33 7.84
CA LEU A 135 -30.36 -11.84 8.45
C LEU A 135 -29.14 -12.58 7.90
N HIS A 136 -29.23 -13.90 7.69
CA HIS A 136 -28.17 -14.70 7.05
C HIS A 136 -27.96 -14.28 5.59
N LEU A 137 -29.04 -13.99 4.86
CA LEU A 137 -28.97 -13.47 3.49
C LEU A 137 -28.40 -12.04 3.46
N HIS A 138 -28.75 -11.18 4.42
CA HIS A 138 -28.14 -9.85 4.57
C HIS A 138 -26.65 -9.93 4.94
N VAL A 139 -26.24 -10.89 5.78
CA VAL A 139 -24.83 -11.11 6.15
C VAL A 139 -24.02 -11.66 4.97
N LEU A 140 -24.60 -12.55 4.15
CA LEU A 140 -24.01 -12.97 2.87
C LEU A 140 -23.94 -11.83 1.84
N LEU A 141 -24.89 -10.88 1.87
CA LEU A 141 -24.87 -9.66 1.05
C LEU A 141 -23.87 -8.59 1.53
N VAL A 142 -23.40 -8.66 2.79
CA VAL A 142 -22.44 -7.70 3.39
C VAL A 142 -20.98 -8.07 3.11
N LEU A 143 -20.69 -9.28 2.64
CA LEU A 143 -19.43 -9.58 1.96
C LEU A 143 -19.48 -8.98 0.55
N GLN A 144 -19.36 -7.65 0.47
CA GLN A 144 -19.09 -7.00 -0.81
C GLN A 144 -17.84 -7.66 -1.40
N ASP A 145 -18.02 -8.29 -2.55
CA ASP A 145 -16.92 -8.81 -3.34
C ASP A 145 -15.98 -7.61 -3.61
N LEU A 146 -14.79 -7.63 -2.98
CA LEU A 146 -13.85 -6.49 -2.98
C LEU A 146 -13.45 -6.08 -4.40
N VAL A 147 -13.53 -7.05 -5.32
CA VAL A 147 -13.15 -6.94 -6.72
C VAL A 147 -14.02 -5.90 -7.44
N PRO A 148 -15.37 -6.04 -7.57
CA PRO A 148 -16.22 -5.04 -8.20
C PRO A 148 -16.00 -3.61 -7.68
N VAL A 149 -15.95 -3.43 -6.35
CA VAL A 149 -15.79 -2.09 -5.74
C VAL A 149 -14.43 -1.48 -6.10
N THR A 150 -13.37 -2.28 -6.09
CA THR A 150 -12.02 -1.79 -6.41
C THR A 150 -11.88 -1.50 -7.90
N VAL A 151 -12.45 -2.37 -8.76
CA VAL A 151 -12.47 -2.18 -10.22
C VAL A 151 -13.23 -0.91 -10.58
N GLU A 152 -14.44 -0.74 -10.05
CA GLU A 152 -15.26 0.44 -10.31
C GLU A 152 -14.60 1.71 -9.77
N GLY A 153 -14.06 1.67 -8.55
CA GLY A 153 -13.31 2.78 -7.99
C GLY A 153 -12.10 3.19 -8.84
N THR A 154 -11.37 2.22 -9.38
CA THR A 154 -10.22 2.46 -10.24
C THR A 154 -10.64 3.06 -11.58
N ARG A 155 -11.69 2.51 -12.20
CA ARG A 155 -12.29 3.04 -13.44
C ARG A 155 -12.69 4.50 -13.28
N ASN A 156 -13.34 4.84 -12.17
CA ASN A 156 -13.77 6.20 -11.85
C ASN A 156 -12.57 7.14 -11.67
N VAL A 157 -11.51 6.71 -10.99
CA VAL A 157 -10.30 7.52 -10.82
C VAL A 157 -9.62 7.81 -12.16
N ILE A 158 -9.42 6.79 -13.00
CA ILE A 158 -8.76 6.98 -14.31
C ILE A 158 -9.61 7.85 -15.23
N SER A 159 -10.92 7.60 -15.28
CA SER A 159 -11.84 8.40 -16.11
C SER A 159 -11.93 9.85 -15.63
N ALA A 160 -12.06 10.08 -14.33
CA ALA A 160 -12.11 11.43 -13.78
C ALA A 160 -10.78 12.17 -13.94
N ALA A 161 -9.64 11.47 -13.93
CA ALA A 161 -8.33 12.06 -14.18
C ALA A 161 -8.19 12.50 -15.65
N ALA A 162 -8.64 11.66 -16.59
CA ALA A 162 -8.69 12.01 -18.01
C ALA A 162 -9.62 13.22 -18.25
N ASP A 163 -10.83 13.20 -17.69
CA ASP A 163 -11.80 14.31 -17.80
C ASP A 163 -11.34 15.62 -17.15
N ALA A 164 -10.34 15.57 -16.26
CA ALA A 164 -9.76 16.72 -15.58
C ALA A 164 -8.44 17.20 -16.20
N ASP A 165 -8.08 16.70 -17.39
CA ASP A 165 -6.84 17.01 -18.11
C ASP A 165 -5.56 16.74 -17.30
N VAL A 166 -5.59 15.68 -16.48
CA VAL A 166 -4.40 15.23 -15.75
C VAL A 166 -3.40 14.67 -16.77
N ARG A 167 -2.12 15.08 -16.67
CA ARG A 167 -1.06 14.57 -17.56
C ARG A 167 -0.78 13.09 -17.31
N ARG A 168 -0.53 12.74 -16.05
CA ARG A 168 -0.07 11.40 -15.64
C ARG A 168 -0.73 10.91 -14.37
N VAL A 169 -1.10 9.64 -14.36
CA VAL A 169 -1.52 8.91 -13.18
C VAL A 169 -0.44 7.92 -12.77
N VAL A 170 -0.08 7.92 -11.49
CA VAL A 170 0.73 6.87 -10.86
C VAL A 170 -0.21 5.97 -10.05
N PHE A 171 -0.34 4.71 -10.47
CA PHE A 171 -1.22 3.74 -9.84
C PHE A 171 -0.45 2.79 -8.92
N THR A 172 -0.91 2.65 -7.67
CA THR A 172 -0.33 1.70 -6.71
C THR A 172 -1.00 0.34 -6.82
N SER A 173 -0.35 -0.58 -7.52
CA SER A 173 -0.75 -1.98 -7.56
C SER A 173 -0.22 -2.75 -6.34
N SER A 174 0.08 -4.04 -6.47
CA SER A 174 0.60 -4.90 -5.41
C SER A 174 1.32 -6.09 -6.01
N TYR A 175 2.37 -6.58 -5.34
CA TYR A 175 3.05 -7.83 -5.73
C TYR A 175 2.07 -9.03 -5.84
N GLY A 176 0.92 -8.96 -5.17
CA GLY A 176 -0.16 -9.95 -5.30
C GLY A 176 -0.77 -10.05 -6.71
N ALA A 177 -0.57 -9.05 -7.57
CA ALA A 177 -0.95 -9.08 -8.99
C ALA A 177 0.14 -9.67 -9.91
N VAL A 178 1.34 -9.92 -9.36
CA VAL A 178 2.51 -10.41 -10.11
C VAL A 178 2.89 -11.84 -9.75
N HIS A 179 2.83 -12.20 -8.46
CA HIS A 179 3.50 -13.41 -7.95
C HIS A 179 2.63 -14.68 -7.94
N MET A 180 1.31 -14.56 -7.80
CA MET A 180 0.42 -15.66 -7.43
C MET A 180 0.05 -16.55 -8.63
N ASP A 181 1.02 -17.30 -9.16
CA ASP A 181 0.84 -18.24 -10.28
C ASP A 181 1.45 -19.59 -9.91
N PRO A 182 0.65 -20.66 -9.79
CA PRO A 182 1.15 -22.00 -9.47
C PRO A 182 1.91 -22.66 -10.63
N ASN A 183 1.72 -22.18 -11.87
CA ASN A 183 2.35 -22.75 -13.06
C ASN A 183 3.74 -22.16 -13.34
N ARG A 184 4.14 -21.13 -12.58
CA ARG A 184 5.42 -20.46 -12.78
C ARG A 184 6.58 -21.35 -12.32
N SER A 185 7.58 -21.50 -13.20
CA SER A 185 8.81 -22.21 -12.84
C SER A 185 9.53 -21.49 -11.68
N PRO A 186 10.05 -22.23 -10.68
CA PRO A 186 10.86 -21.66 -9.60
C PRO A 186 12.14 -20.93 -10.06
N ASP A 187 12.64 -21.26 -11.25
CA ASP A 187 13.86 -20.67 -11.80
C ASP A 187 13.63 -19.35 -12.55
N THR A 188 12.37 -19.03 -12.85
CA THR A 188 12.00 -17.80 -13.55
C THR A 188 12.24 -16.58 -12.66
N VAL A 189 12.90 -15.57 -13.22
CA VAL A 189 13.06 -14.28 -12.54
C VAL A 189 11.73 -13.54 -12.56
N LEU A 190 11.23 -13.18 -11.39
CA LEU A 190 10.01 -12.38 -11.26
C LEU A 190 10.29 -10.93 -11.71
N ASP A 191 9.65 -10.50 -12.78
CA ASP A 191 9.79 -9.17 -13.37
C ASP A 191 8.43 -8.52 -13.69
N GLU A 192 8.44 -7.38 -14.37
CA GLU A 192 7.24 -6.65 -14.77
C GLU A 192 6.32 -7.40 -15.74
N THR A 193 6.82 -8.42 -16.46
CA THR A 193 6.04 -9.19 -17.44
C THR A 193 5.15 -10.24 -16.78
N CYS A 194 5.45 -10.57 -15.52
CA CYS A 194 4.78 -11.59 -14.74
C CYS A 194 3.40 -11.14 -14.25
N TRP A 195 2.39 -12.00 -14.41
CA TRP A 195 1.06 -11.81 -13.83
C TRP A 195 0.70 -12.95 -12.87
N SER A 196 -0.22 -12.67 -11.96
CA SER A 196 -0.87 -13.69 -11.13
C SER A 196 -1.97 -14.41 -11.91
N ASP A 197 -2.29 -15.64 -11.50
CA ASP A 197 -3.40 -16.41 -12.03
C ASP A 197 -4.69 -16.10 -11.25
N TYR A 198 -5.73 -15.66 -11.96
CA TYR A 198 -6.99 -15.24 -11.36
C TYR A 198 -7.71 -16.41 -10.66
N ASP A 199 -7.77 -17.57 -11.31
CA ASP A 199 -8.53 -18.72 -10.83
C ASP A 199 -7.84 -19.35 -9.61
N PHE A 200 -6.52 -19.33 -9.58
CA PHE A 200 -5.72 -19.69 -8.42
C PHE A 200 -5.94 -18.72 -7.26
N CYS A 201 -5.91 -17.41 -7.50
CA CYS A 201 -6.18 -16.42 -6.45
C CYS A 201 -7.61 -16.52 -5.91
N LYS A 202 -8.58 -16.88 -6.77
CA LYS A 202 -9.99 -17.07 -6.40
C LYS A 202 -10.23 -18.35 -5.59
N SER A 203 -9.49 -19.41 -5.91
CA SER A 203 -9.61 -20.72 -5.25
C SER A 203 -8.85 -20.80 -3.92
N THR A 204 -7.75 -20.06 -3.78
CA THR A 204 -6.98 -19.98 -2.52
C THR A 204 -7.63 -19.00 -1.53
N GLY A 205 -7.50 -19.25 -0.22
CA GLY A 205 -8.04 -18.41 0.86
C GLY A 205 -7.62 -16.92 0.85
N LEU A 206 -6.70 -16.52 -0.04
CA LEU A 206 -6.25 -15.15 -0.34
C LEU A 206 -7.25 -14.36 -1.22
N ARG A 207 -8.53 -14.77 -1.15
CA ARG A 207 -9.60 -14.65 -2.16
C ARG A 207 -9.87 -13.28 -2.75
N HIS A 208 -9.59 -12.18 -2.03
CA HIS A 208 -10.16 -10.87 -2.38
C HIS A 208 -9.11 -9.81 -2.71
N CYS A 209 -8.02 -9.70 -1.95
CA CYS A 209 -7.09 -8.59 -2.16
C CYS A 209 -6.20 -8.77 -3.40
N CYS A 210 -5.69 -9.97 -3.68
CA CYS A 210 -4.85 -10.22 -4.86
C CYS A 210 -5.67 -10.10 -6.15
N CYS A 211 -6.85 -10.75 -6.19
CA CYS A 211 -7.79 -10.63 -7.30
C CYS A 211 -8.20 -9.17 -7.55
N ALA A 212 -8.57 -8.43 -6.50
CA ALA A 212 -9.01 -7.05 -6.63
C ALA A 212 -7.88 -6.14 -7.14
N LYS A 213 -6.65 -6.32 -6.65
CA LYS A 213 -5.48 -5.56 -7.11
C LYS A 213 -5.12 -5.86 -8.56
N MET A 214 -5.15 -7.13 -8.95
CA MET A 214 -4.88 -7.52 -10.33
C MET A 214 -5.93 -6.96 -11.30
N MET A 215 -7.22 -7.13 -10.99
CA MET A 215 -8.30 -6.62 -11.85
C MET A 215 -8.33 -5.09 -11.88
N ALA A 216 -7.99 -4.42 -10.79
CA ALA A 216 -7.84 -2.97 -10.74
C ALA A 216 -6.68 -2.49 -11.63
N GLU A 217 -5.54 -3.19 -11.62
CA GLU A 217 -4.39 -2.86 -12.48
C GLU A 217 -4.72 -3.03 -13.96
N ILE A 218 -5.37 -4.14 -14.33
CA ILE A 218 -5.85 -4.38 -15.70
C ILE A 218 -6.81 -3.27 -16.13
N THR A 219 -7.80 -2.96 -15.27
CA THR A 219 -8.78 -1.89 -15.52
C THR A 219 -8.10 -0.53 -15.68
N ALA A 220 -7.13 -0.20 -14.82
CA ALA A 220 -6.42 1.06 -14.90
C ALA A 220 -5.68 1.19 -16.24
N THR A 221 -5.01 0.12 -16.66
CA THR A 221 -4.23 0.07 -17.90
C THR A 221 -5.12 0.20 -19.12
N GLU A 222 -6.22 -0.54 -19.17
CA GLU A 222 -7.18 -0.49 -20.28
C GLU A 222 -7.86 0.88 -20.39
N GLU A 223 -8.33 1.43 -19.28
CA GLU A 223 -9.03 2.73 -19.28
C GLU A 223 -8.08 3.89 -19.61
N ALA A 224 -6.83 3.84 -19.12
CA ALA A 224 -5.83 4.84 -19.47
C ALA A 224 -5.49 4.80 -20.96
N ALA A 225 -5.30 3.60 -21.53
CA ALA A 225 -5.03 3.42 -22.95
C ALA A 225 -6.18 3.92 -23.84
N LYS A 226 -7.44 3.66 -23.47
CA LYS A 226 -8.62 4.16 -24.21
C LYS A 226 -8.71 5.68 -24.25
N ARG A 227 -8.22 6.36 -23.22
CA ARG A 227 -8.30 7.82 -23.05
C ARG A 227 -7.02 8.56 -23.45
N GLY A 228 -5.93 7.84 -23.77
CA GLY A 228 -4.62 8.44 -24.05
C GLY A 228 -3.96 9.06 -22.81
N LEU A 229 -4.29 8.57 -21.61
CA LEU A 229 -3.75 9.07 -20.35
C LEU A 229 -2.41 8.38 -20.03
N GLU A 230 -1.38 9.13 -19.63
CA GLU A 230 -0.12 8.51 -19.21
C GLU A 230 -0.30 7.77 -17.88
N LEU A 231 0.04 6.47 -17.87
CA LEU A 231 -0.05 5.63 -16.68
C LEU A 231 1.31 5.01 -16.36
N ALA A 232 1.74 5.20 -15.12
CA ALA A 232 2.83 4.45 -14.51
C ALA A 232 2.30 3.62 -13.34
N VAL A 233 2.67 2.35 -13.27
CA VAL A 233 2.20 1.43 -12.23
C VAL A 233 3.37 1.07 -11.33
N VAL A 234 3.26 1.39 -10.04
CA VAL A 234 4.23 0.93 -9.03
C VAL A 234 3.65 -0.31 -8.35
N VAL A 235 4.44 -1.37 -8.31
CA VAL A 235 4.06 -2.66 -7.73
C VAL A 235 4.88 -2.92 -6.46
N PRO A 236 4.43 -2.41 -5.29
CA PRO A 236 5.11 -2.63 -4.03
C PRO A 236 4.92 -4.05 -3.49
N SER A 237 5.93 -4.55 -2.79
CA SER A 237 5.83 -5.74 -1.93
C SER A 237 5.30 -5.42 -0.53
N MET A 238 5.39 -6.36 0.42
CA MET A 238 4.99 -6.11 1.81
C MET A 238 5.78 -4.93 2.38
N THR A 239 5.12 -3.77 2.48
CA THR A 239 5.78 -2.52 2.83
C THR A 239 6.11 -2.45 4.32
N MET A 240 7.38 -2.30 4.64
CA MET A 240 7.95 -2.12 5.97
C MET A 240 8.26 -0.65 6.26
N GLY A 241 8.84 -0.33 7.42
CA GLY A 241 9.16 1.05 7.78
C GLY A 241 8.09 1.77 8.62
N PRO A 242 8.38 2.99 9.09
CA PRO A 242 7.63 3.70 10.13
C PRO A 242 6.25 4.19 9.67
N MET A 243 5.26 4.17 10.56
CA MET A 243 3.90 4.65 10.26
C MET A 243 3.73 6.12 10.63
N LEU A 244 3.12 6.92 9.75
CA LEU A 244 2.69 8.29 10.11
C LEU A 244 1.30 8.26 10.75
N GLN A 245 0.39 7.47 10.19
CA GLN A 245 -0.97 7.33 10.71
C GLN A 245 -1.01 6.70 12.11
N PRO A 246 -2.05 6.95 12.91
CA PRO A 246 -2.18 6.37 14.25
C PRO A 246 -2.59 4.90 14.24
N ALA A 247 -3.42 4.50 13.28
CA ALA A 247 -4.00 3.15 13.20
C ALA A 247 -3.03 2.12 12.57
N LEU A 248 -3.06 0.90 13.08
CA LEU A 248 -2.33 -0.23 12.50
C LEU A 248 -2.86 -0.54 11.10
N ASN A 249 -1.94 -0.65 10.14
CA ASN A 249 -2.23 -1.19 8.81
C ASN A 249 -1.92 -2.70 8.77
N PHE A 250 -2.35 -3.37 7.70
CA PHE A 250 -2.18 -4.82 7.51
C PHE A 250 -0.72 -5.29 7.71
N SER A 251 0.24 -4.63 7.04
CA SER A 251 1.65 -5.02 7.11
C SER A 251 2.25 -4.80 8.51
N SER A 252 1.83 -3.75 9.22
CA SER A 252 2.31 -3.46 10.57
C SER A 252 1.69 -4.40 11.60
N ASN A 253 0.42 -4.76 11.41
CA ASN A 253 -0.24 -5.78 12.22
C ASN A 253 0.42 -7.16 12.07
N HIS A 254 0.87 -7.52 10.86
CA HIS A 254 1.61 -8.76 10.63
C HIS A 254 2.90 -8.84 11.48
N VAL A 255 3.66 -7.74 11.59
CA VAL A 255 4.85 -7.68 12.46
C VAL A 255 4.45 -7.70 13.94
N ALA A 256 3.45 -6.91 14.33
CA ALA A 256 3.02 -6.80 15.70
C ALA A 256 2.53 -8.15 16.27
N ARG A 257 1.78 -8.93 15.48
CA ARG A 257 1.25 -10.24 15.90
C ARG A 257 2.34 -11.24 16.26
N TYR A 258 3.47 -11.24 15.54
CA TYR A 258 4.61 -12.10 15.90
C TYR A 258 5.32 -11.63 17.17
N LEU A 259 5.48 -10.31 17.35
CA LEU A 259 6.17 -9.76 18.52
C LEU A 259 5.34 -9.85 19.81
N THR A 260 4.00 -9.82 19.70
CA THR A 260 3.10 -10.02 20.84
C THR A 260 2.80 -11.48 21.15
N GLY A 261 3.28 -12.41 20.32
CA GLY A 261 2.97 -13.84 20.45
C GLY A 261 1.52 -14.20 20.07
N ALA A 262 0.76 -13.26 19.49
CA ALA A 262 -0.60 -13.51 19.01
C ALA A 262 -0.64 -14.46 17.80
N GLU A 263 0.49 -14.62 17.10
CA GLU A 263 0.65 -15.59 16.03
C GLU A 263 1.50 -16.80 16.51
N PRO A 264 0.89 -17.95 16.82
CA PRO A 264 1.61 -19.11 17.36
C PRO A 264 2.34 -19.92 16.27
N THR A 265 2.00 -19.73 15.01
CA THR A 265 2.56 -20.47 13.88
C THR A 265 2.95 -19.56 12.72
N TYR A 266 3.81 -20.06 11.83
CA TYR A 266 4.10 -19.39 10.57
C TYR A 266 4.14 -20.41 9.41
N PRO A 267 3.66 -20.02 8.22
CA PRO A 267 3.68 -20.92 7.07
C PRO A 267 5.11 -21.09 6.53
N ASN A 268 5.40 -22.27 5.97
CA ASN A 268 6.62 -22.51 5.19
C ASN A 268 6.52 -21.80 3.83
N ALA A 269 6.67 -20.48 3.85
CA ALA A 269 6.48 -19.61 2.70
C ALA A 269 7.53 -18.50 2.66
N VAL A 270 7.77 -18.00 1.46
CA VAL A 270 8.58 -16.81 1.22
C VAL A 270 7.69 -15.60 0.96
N ALA A 271 8.16 -14.42 1.36
CA ALA A 271 7.49 -13.17 1.07
C ALA A 271 8.51 -12.11 0.66
N THR A 272 8.03 -11.14 -0.11
CA THR A 272 8.79 -9.98 -0.54
C THR A 272 8.55 -8.79 0.39
N TYR A 273 9.61 -8.04 0.64
CA TYR A 273 9.61 -6.88 1.55
C TYR A 273 10.25 -5.67 0.86
N THR A 274 9.79 -4.48 1.21
CA THR A 274 10.31 -3.20 0.70
C THR A 274 10.08 -2.11 1.74
N ASP A 275 10.89 -1.06 1.78
CA ASP A 275 10.69 0.05 2.69
C ASP A 275 9.61 1.03 2.19
N VAL A 276 8.90 1.70 3.11
CA VAL A 276 7.90 2.71 2.74
C VAL A 276 8.50 3.95 2.09
N HIS A 277 9.73 4.32 2.46
CA HIS A 277 10.47 5.41 1.82
C HIS A 277 10.81 5.03 0.38
N ASP A 278 11.32 3.81 0.14
CA ASP A 278 11.63 3.32 -1.21
C ASP A 278 10.39 3.30 -2.10
N VAL A 279 9.25 2.81 -1.57
CA VAL A 279 7.97 2.82 -2.28
C VAL A 279 7.56 4.26 -2.61
N THR A 280 7.71 5.17 -1.66
CA THR A 280 7.36 6.58 -1.84
C THR A 280 8.23 7.25 -2.91
N HIS A 281 9.55 7.07 -2.83
CA HIS A 281 10.49 7.55 -3.83
C HIS A 281 10.18 6.94 -5.19
N ALA A 282 9.86 5.64 -5.28
CA ALA A 282 9.47 5.01 -6.53
C ALA A 282 8.26 5.71 -7.18
N HIS A 283 7.23 6.06 -6.40
CA HIS A 283 6.06 6.78 -6.92
C HIS A 283 6.46 8.16 -7.49
N VAL A 284 7.30 8.90 -6.78
CA VAL A 284 7.73 10.23 -7.22
C VAL A 284 8.67 10.14 -8.43
N LEU A 285 9.61 9.19 -8.45
CA LEU A 285 10.53 9.00 -9.56
C LEU A 285 9.80 8.65 -10.87
N VAL A 286 8.84 7.72 -10.84
CA VAL A 286 8.06 7.39 -12.04
C VAL A 286 7.11 8.51 -12.45
N TYR A 287 6.74 9.39 -11.53
CA TYR A 287 6.01 10.60 -11.88
C TYR A 287 6.91 11.60 -12.60
N GLU A 288 8.10 11.86 -12.07
CA GLU A 288 9.03 12.91 -12.52
C GLU A 288 9.75 12.59 -13.83
N HIS A 289 10.09 11.32 -14.08
CA HIS A 289 10.78 10.90 -15.30
C HIS A 289 9.84 10.84 -16.50
N PRO A 290 10.02 11.67 -17.55
CA PRO A 290 9.10 11.72 -18.69
C PRO A 290 8.91 10.38 -19.41
N GLU A 291 9.97 9.59 -19.53
CA GLU A 291 9.96 8.29 -20.22
C GLU A 291 9.37 7.15 -19.37
N ALA A 292 8.99 7.41 -18.13
CA ALA A 292 8.49 6.36 -17.25
C ALA A 292 7.10 5.85 -17.68
N CYS A 293 7.01 4.57 -18.02
CA CYS A 293 5.79 3.93 -18.50
C CYS A 293 5.70 2.44 -18.13
N GLY A 294 4.46 1.95 -17.99
CA GLY A 294 4.19 0.57 -17.63
C GLY A 294 4.45 0.28 -16.14
N ARG A 295 4.83 -0.96 -15.84
CA ARG A 295 4.96 -1.46 -14.46
C ARG A 295 6.38 -1.28 -13.92
N TYR A 296 6.50 -1.11 -12.61
CA TYR A 296 7.76 -0.98 -11.88
C TYR A 296 7.69 -1.83 -10.61
N LEU A 297 8.46 -2.90 -10.54
CA LEU A 297 8.51 -3.75 -9.34
C LEU A 297 9.32 -3.08 -8.24
N CYS A 298 8.65 -2.72 -7.15
CA CYS A 298 9.26 -2.14 -5.95
C CYS A 298 9.42 -3.23 -4.88
N ILE A 299 10.47 -4.04 -5.07
CA ILE A 299 10.85 -5.15 -4.20
C ILE A 299 12.29 -4.93 -3.72
N GLY A 300 12.50 -4.88 -2.41
CA GLY A 300 13.84 -4.75 -1.82
C GLY A 300 14.48 -6.10 -1.47
N ALA A 301 13.71 -7.05 -0.93
CA ALA A 301 14.22 -8.37 -0.56
C ALA A 301 13.14 -9.46 -0.63
N VAL A 302 13.57 -10.72 -0.81
CA VAL A 302 12.75 -11.93 -0.64
C VAL A 302 13.29 -12.73 0.53
N LEU A 303 12.46 -12.97 1.55
CA LEU A 303 12.86 -13.73 2.73
C LEU A 303 11.86 -14.84 3.03
N HIS A 304 12.39 -15.96 3.51
CA HIS A 304 11.58 -16.99 4.16
C HIS A 304 11.08 -16.49 5.52
N ARG A 305 9.90 -16.94 5.97
CA ARG A 305 9.34 -16.58 7.28
C ARG A 305 10.30 -16.82 8.43
N THR A 306 11.03 -17.93 8.43
CA THR A 306 12.06 -18.23 9.44
C THR A 306 13.16 -17.17 9.51
N HIS A 307 13.73 -16.76 8.37
CA HIS A 307 14.77 -15.71 8.34
C HIS A 307 14.19 -14.36 8.76
N PHE A 308 12.95 -14.07 8.38
CA PHE A 308 12.25 -12.87 8.82
C PHE A 308 12.09 -12.80 10.35
N LEU A 309 11.67 -13.90 10.97
CA LEU A 309 11.54 -13.99 12.43
C LEU A 309 12.90 -13.96 13.13
N GLN A 310 13.93 -14.59 12.57
CA GLN A 310 15.29 -14.51 13.08
C GLN A 310 15.80 -13.06 13.11
N LEU A 311 15.59 -12.30 12.03
CA LEU A 311 15.94 -10.87 12.01
C LEU A 311 15.20 -10.07 13.09
N LEU A 312 13.92 -10.36 13.33
CA LEU A 312 13.16 -9.71 14.40
C LEU A 312 13.70 -10.06 15.79
N SER A 313 14.02 -11.34 16.04
CA SER A 313 14.62 -11.79 17.31
C SER A 313 16.01 -11.22 17.55
N GLU A 314 16.83 -11.08 16.50
CA GLU A 314 18.15 -10.46 16.58
C GLU A 314 18.06 -8.97 16.91
N LEU A 315 17.14 -8.24 16.26
CA LEU A 315 16.97 -6.81 16.45
C LEU A 315 16.30 -6.46 17.78
N PHE A 316 15.38 -7.32 18.26
CA PHE A 316 14.59 -7.08 19.46
C PHE A 316 14.47 -8.33 20.33
N SER A 317 15.59 -8.73 20.92
CA SER A 317 15.69 -9.91 21.81
C SER A 317 14.78 -9.85 23.04
N GLN A 318 14.26 -8.67 23.38
CA GLN A 318 13.30 -8.50 24.47
C GLN A 318 11.92 -9.13 24.18
N TYR A 319 11.55 -9.35 22.91
CA TYR A 319 10.31 -10.02 22.55
C TYR A 319 10.57 -11.52 22.33
N HIS A 320 9.87 -12.36 23.09
CA HIS A 320 9.99 -13.80 22.97
C HIS A 320 9.09 -14.30 21.85
N ILE A 321 9.64 -14.41 20.64
CA ILE A 321 8.93 -14.95 19.48
C ILE A 321 8.82 -16.47 19.63
N THR A 322 7.61 -16.97 19.91
CA THR A 322 7.32 -18.41 20.12
C THR A 322 6.77 -19.13 18.89
N ALA A 323 6.72 -18.45 17.73
CA ALA A 323 6.06 -18.97 16.55
C ALA A 323 6.78 -20.20 15.98
N LYS A 324 6.03 -21.27 15.68
CA LYS A 324 6.54 -22.52 15.11
C LYS A 324 6.17 -22.68 13.62
N CYS A 325 7.00 -23.37 12.85
CA CYS A 325 6.69 -23.67 11.45
C CYS A 325 5.50 -24.64 11.36
N GLU A 326 4.55 -24.39 10.48
CA GLU A 326 3.38 -25.26 10.27
C GLU A 326 3.74 -26.59 9.58
N ASP A 327 4.78 -26.59 8.75
CA ASP A 327 5.24 -27.74 7.98
C ASP A 327 6.61 -28.25 8.47
N ASP A 328 6.72 -28.56 9.77
CA ASP A 328 7.94 -29.04 10.42
C ASP A 328 8.31 -30.45 9.88
N GLY A 329 8.98 -30.48 8.73
CA GLY A 329 9.35 -31.70 7.99
C GLY A 329 9.43 -31.57 6.47
N LYS A 330 8.86 -30.51 5.87
CA LYS A 330 9.05 -30.20 4.44
C LYS A 330 10.31 -29.34 4.24
N PRO A 331 10.99 -29.45 3.09
CA PRO A 331 12.10 -28.54 2.77
C PRO A 331 11.61 -27.09 2.79
N MET A 332 12.42 -26.20 3.35
CA MET A 332 12.09 -24.77 3.41
C MET A 332 11.88 -24.20 2.00
N ALA A 333 10.84 -23.40 1.84
CA ALA A 333 10.59 -22.67 0.60
C ALA A 333 11.79 -21.74 0.30
N LYS A 334 12.35 -21.87 -0.90
CA LYS A 334 13.52 -21.09 -1.31
C LYS A 334 13.09 -19.69 -1.78
N PRO A 335 13.84 -18.62 -1.42
CA PRO A 335 13.62 -17.31 -2.01
C PRO A 335 13.77 -17.37 -3.54
N TYR A 336 12.77 -16.83 -4.25
CA TYR A 336 12.81 -16.75 -5.71
C TYR A 336 13.64 -15.55 -6.18
N LYS A 337 14.09 -15.62 -7.44
CA LYS A 337 14.79 -14.51 -8.10
C LYS A 337 13.78 -13.46 -8.55
N PHE A 338 14.15 -12.19 -8.47
CA PHE A 338 13.33 -11.08 -8.94
C PHE A 338 14.20 -10.00 -9.60
N SER A 339 13.58 -9.13 -10.37
CA SER A 339 14.20 -7.95 -10.97
C SER A 339 13.53 -6.69 -10.44
N ASN A 340 14.32 -5.75 -9.95
CA ASN A 340 13.93 -4.38 -9.63
C ASN A 340 14.70 -3.35 -10.48
N ARG A 341 15.31 -3.82 -11.59
CA ARG A 341 16.22 -3.02 -12.43
C ARG A 341 15.59 -1.74 -12.94
N ARG A 342 14.31 -1.78 -13.35
CA ARG A 342 13.62 -0.59 -13.88
C ARG A 342 13.57 0.57 -12.88
N LEU A 343 13.55 0.30 -11.57
CA LEU A 343 13.60 1.36 -10.56
C LEU A 343 15.03 1.77 -10.22
N THR A 344 15.97 0.82 -10.18
CA THR A 344 17.39 1.15 -9.95
C THR A 344 17.97 1.98 -11.11
N ASP A 345 17.53 1.72 -12.34
CA ASP A 345 17.92 2.47 -13.55
C ASP A 345 17.38 3.92 -13.52
N LEU A 346 16.31 4.17 -12.75
CA LEU A 346 15.80 5.52 -12.45
C LEU A 346 16.51 6.19 -11.25
N GLY A 347 17.52 5.53 -10.68
CA GLY A 347 18.29 6.03 -9.54
C GLY A 347 17.72 5.71 -8.17
N LEU A 348 16.78 4.75 -8.05
CA LEU A 348 16.29 4.31 -6.74
C LEU A 348 17.28 3.37 -6.06
N GLU A 349 17.70 3.73 -4.85
CA GLU A 349 18.44 2.85 -3.94
C GLU A 349 17.47 2.23 -2.93
N PHE A 350 17.56 0.91 -2.73
CA PHE A 350 16.68 0.19 -1.82
C PHE A 350 17.28 0.12 -0.42
N THR A 351 16.47 0.48 0.56
CA THR A 351 16.82 0.41 1.99
C THR A 351 16.92 -1.06 2.42
N PRO A 352 17.97 -1.45 3.18
CA PRO A 352 18.08 -2.80 3.72
C PRO A 352 16.89 -3.16 4.61
N VAL A 353 16.30 -4.34 4.39
CA VAL A 353 15.12 -4.81 5.14
C VAL A 353 15.33 -4.83 6.67
N ARG A 354 16.57 -5.02 7.13
CA ARG A 354 16.94 -4.97 8.55
C ARG A 354 16.65 -3.58 9.15
N GLU A 355 16.99 -2.50 8.45
CA GLU A 355 16.76 -1.13 8.89
C GLU A 355 15.26 -0.81 8.89
N SER A 356 14.56 -1.18 7.82
CA SER A 356 13.10 -1.03 7.71
C SER A 356 12.33 -1.72 8.84
N LEU A 357 12.80 -2.90 9.26
CA LEU A 357 12.21 -3.64 10.38
C LEU A 357 12.49 -2.95 11.71
N TYR A 358 13.71 -2.48 11.92
CA TYR A 358 14.07 -1.73 13.11
C TYR A 358 13.21 -0.48 13.29
N GLU A 359 13.05 0.31 12.23
CA GLU A 359 12.22 1.52 12.25
C GLU A 359 10.73 1.20 12.47
N ARG A 360 10.23 0.13 11.85
CA ARG A 360 8.85 -0.35 12.03
C ARG A 360 8.56 -0.66 13.49
N VAL A 361 9.38 -1.48 14.15
CA VAL A 361 9.16 -1.90 15.54
C VAL A 361 9.33 -0.73 16.50
N THR A 362 10.34 0.10 16.29
CA THR A 362 10.55 1.33 17.07
C THR A 362 9.35 2.27 16.95
N CYS A 363 8.78 2.42 15.74
CA CYS A 363 7.57 3.19 15.53
C CYS A 363 6.35 2.59 16.25
N LEU A 364 6.22 1.26 16.26
CA LEU A 364 5.13 0.57 16.96
C LEU A 364 5.21 0.77 18.47
N GLN A 365 6.42 0.70 19.05
CA GLN A 365 6.66 0.99 20.47
C GLN A 365 6.30 2.44 20.82
N LYS A 366 6.80 3.42 20.05
CA LYS A 366 6.52 4.85 20.27
C LYS A 366 5.04 5.21 20.21
N LYS A 367 4.26 4.47 19.40
CA LYS A 367 2.81 4.67 19.27
C LYS A 367 1.98 3.83 20.24
N GLY A 368 2.61 3.06 21.13
CA GLY A 368 1.95 2.24 22.14
C GLY A 368 1.29 0.96 21.60
N HIS A 369 1.62 0.56 20.37
CA HIS A 369 1.09 -0.67 19.76
C HIS A 369 1.85 -1.93 20.18
N LEU A 370 3.07 -1.75 20.71
CA LEU A 370 3.86 -2.82 21.31
C LEU A 370 4.24 -2.40 22.74
N PRO A 371 3.84 -3.16 23.77
CA PRO A 371 4.30 -2.90 25.13
C PRO A 371 5.81 -3.15 25.18
N LEU A 372 6.56 -2.23 25.78
CA LEU A 372 7.95 -2.52 26.14
C LEU A 372 7.92 -3.68 27.15
N PRO A 373 8.66 -4.77 26.92
CA PRO A 373 8.78 -5.84 27.90
C PRO A 373 9.25 -5.22 29.22
N VAL A 374 8.43 -5.39 30.27
CA VAL A 374 8.80 -4.95 31.61
C VAL A 374 10.02 -5.78 32.00
N ASP A 375 11.17 -5.13 32.18
CA ASP A 375 12.33 -5.80 32.75
C ASP A 375 11.94 -6.35 34.13
N PRO A 376 11.93 -7.67 34.35
CA PRO A 376 11.59 -8.23 35.66
C PRO A 376 12.60 -7.81 36.75
N LEU A 377 13.72 -7.17 36.39
CA LEU A 377 14.73 -6.63 37.30
C LEU A 377 14.65 -5.11 37.51
N ALA A 378 13.72 -4.39 36.86
CA ALA A 378 13.54 -2.97 37.15
C ALA A 378 12.98 -2.80 38.58
N PRO A 379 13.71 -2.11 39.50
CA PRO A 379 13.23 -1.93 40.86
C PRO A 379 11.88 -1.22 40.81
N LYS A 380 10.86 -1.85 41.40
CA LYS A 380 9.57 -1.23 41.64
C LYS A 380 9.84 0.04 42.45
N CYS A 381 9.82 1.20 41.80
CA CYS A 381 9.69 2.46 42.52
C CYS A 381 8.32 2.42 43.22
N ALA A 382 8.35 2.06 44.50
CA ALA A 382 7.24 2.25 45.40
C ALA A 382 6.98 3.75 45.47
N TYR A 383 5.86 4.19 44.90
CA TYR A 383 5.30 5.50 45.21
C TYR A 383 4.80 5.44 46.66
N LEU A 384 5.47 6.18 47.55
CA LEU A 384 4.92 6.67 48.81
C LEU A 384 4.13 7.94 48.57
#